data_AF-A0A1A1ZHT9-F1
#
_entry.id   AF-A0A1A1ZHT9-F1
#
_cell.length_a   1.000
_cell.length_b   1.000
_cell.length_c   1.000
_cell.angle_alpha   90.00
_cell.angle_beta   90.00
_cell.angle_gamma   90.00
#
_symmetry.space_group_name_H-M   'P 1'
#
loop_
_entity.id
_entity.type
_entity.pdbx_description
1 polymer ?
#
loop_
_entity_poly.entity_id
_entity_poly.type
_entity_poly.pdbx_seq_one_letter_code
_entity_poly.pdbx_strand_id
1 'polypeptide(L)'
;MSLLVVAPEWLTSAAVEVQSIGSSLTAAHLAAALPTGGIAAAAADEVSQAVAALFTSYGREYQVLSTRASAFGQQFVQALNSAAGSYAAADATSALLLQPVQQNLLGAVNAATEAVVGRPLIGTGSAVGTGVADAAIYDANLLIQREFGIYNFGDWRGWAAFLLDYTWGAPGTALGYGVQVINAFYPNSNYDPALSALAGSHVYRGGIGLPGFATTMGNVTTHLGTGPGATDVMLNHEEVHVWQNRLFGPLFSTSYAGWLVGGYVVGTGYWLLHPNEDWFSLVETAAYYDNPWEVWAYANDNNWPPPGANPALLWPAWTDPVLLYPARADLLAPFM
;
A
#
# COMPACT_ATOMS: atom_id res chain seq x y z
N MET A 1 9.90 1.54 10.16
CA MET A 1 9.32 2.57 11.05
C MET A 1 8.31 1.89 11.97
N SER A 2 8.06 2.39 13.19
CA SER A 2 7.03 1.83 14.08
C SER A 2 5.65 2.36 13.70
N LEU A 3 4.66 1.48 13.55
CA LEU A 3 3.26 1.85 13.32
C LEU A 3 2.71 2.56 14.56
N LEU A 4 2.19 3.79 14.40
CA LEU A 4 1.45 4.50 15.43
C LEU A 4 -0.03 4.44 15.11
N VAL A 5 -0.82 3.79 15.97
CA VAL A 5 -2.28 3.73 15.87
C VAL A 5 -2.86 4.43 17.08
N VAL A 6 -3.73 5.41 16.86
CA VAL A 6 -4.43 6.15 17.89
C VAL A 6 -5.91 6.16 17.57
N ALA A 7 -6.74 5.83 18.55
CA ALA A 7 -8.20 5.95 18.47
C ALA A 7 -8.61 7.27 19.16
N PRO A 8 -9.02 8.32 18.42
CA PRO A 8 -9.40 9.60 19.00
C PRO A 8 -10.51 9.48 20.07
N GLU A 9 -11.42 8.53 19.89
CA GLU A 9 -12.50 8.24 20.84
C GLU A 9 -11.98 7.80 22.22
N TRP A 10 -10.88 7.05 22.27
CA TRP A 10 -10.28 6.63 23.55
C TRP A 10 -9.67 7.80 24.30
N LEU A 11 -9.07 8.75 23.58
CA LEU A 11 -8.55 9.99 24.18
C LEU A 11 -9.68 10.86 24.75
N THR A 12 -10.81 10.96 24.04
CA THR A 12 -11.98 11.70 24.56
C THR A 12 -12.62 11.01 25.77
N SER A 13 -12.69 9.67 25.78
CA SER A 13 -13.17 8.90 26.95
C SER A 13 -12.27 9.11 28.16
N ALA A 14 -10.95 9.01 27.98
CA ALA A 14 -9.97 9.26 29.03
C ALA A 14 -10.08 10.69 29.57
N ALA A 15 -10.33 11.68 28.72
CA ALA A 15 -10.53 13.07 29.15
C ALA A 15 -11.75 13.21 30.08
N VAL A 16 -12.86 12.54 29.77
CA VAL A 16 -14.07 12.52 30.61
C VAL A 16 -13.81 11.83 31.95
N GLU A 17 -13.11 10.69 31.95
CA GLU A 17 -12.76 9.97 33.17
C GLU A 17 -11.86 10.79 34.10
N VAL A 18 -10.82 11.42 33.55
CA VAL A 18 -9.93 12.30 34.32
C VAL A 18 -10.68 13.51 34.88
N GLN A 19 -11.61 14.08 34.12
CA GLN A 19 -12.46 15.17 34.60
C GLN A 19 -13.36 14.74 35.77
N SER A 20 -13.90 13.52 35.72
CA SER A 20 -14.71 12.93 36.80
C SER A 20 -13.88 12.71 38.08
N ILE A 21 -12.67 12.16 37.94
CA ILE A 21 -11.71 12.00 39.04
C ILE A 21 -11.36 13.37 39.63
N GLY A 22 -11.04 14.35 38.78
CA GLY A 22 -10.72 15.72 39.20
C GLY A 22 -11.86 16.36 40.01
N SER A 23 -13.11 16.16 39.58
CA SER A 23 -14.29 16.66 40.29
C SER A 23 -14.44 16.02 41.67
N SER A 24 -14.22 14.70 41.76
CA SER A 24 -14.26 13.95 43.03
C SER A 24 -13.14 14.39 43.98
N LEU A 25 -11.93 14.62 43.46
CA LEU A 25 -10.79 15.13 44.23
C LEU A 25 -11.05 16.54 44.74
N THR A 26 -11.58 17.44 43.90
CA THR A 26 -11.95 18.79 44.33
C THR A 26 -12.96 18.75 45.48
N ALA A 27 -13.99 17.90 45.41
CA ALA A 27 -14.95 17.72 46.50
C ALA A 27 -14.28 17.21 47.79
N ALA A 28 -13.36 16.25 47.68
CA ALA A 28 -12.61 15.73 48.82
C ALA A 28 -11.68 16.78 49.45
N HIS A 29 -10.96 17.56 48.63
CA HIS A 29 -10.10 18.65 49.10
C HIS A 29 -10.90 19.72 49.84
N LEU A 30 -12.08 20.08 49.32
CA LEU A 30 -13.00 21.02 49.98
C LEU A 30 -13.50 20.49 51.33
N ALA A 31 -13.91 19.22 51.39
CA ALA A 31 -14.36 18.59 52.64
C ALA A 31 -13.25 18.54 53.70
N ALA A 32 -12.00 18.34 53.28
CA ALA A 32 -10.84 18.28 54.17
C ALA A 32 -10.29 19.66 54.60
N ALA A 33 -10.68 20.75 53.93
CA ALA A 33 -10.06 22.07 54.12
C ALA A 33 -10.21 22.61 55.54
N LEU A 34 -11.43 22.60 56.11
CA LEU A 34 -11.68 23.10 57.46
C LEU A 34 -11.13 22.15 58.55
N PRO A 35 -11.40 20.83 58.52
CA PRO A 35 -10.91 19.91 59.55
C PRO A 35 -9.38 19.87 59.68
N THR A 36 -8.65 20.13 58.59
CA THR A 36 -7.18 20.10 58.60
C THR A 36 -6.54 21.49 58.77
N GLY A 37 -7.24 22.57 58.39
CA GLY A 37 -6.73 23.94 58.45
C GLY A 37 -7.08 24.73 59.72
N GLY A 38 -7.77 24.09 60.67
CA GLY A 38 -8.25 24.72 61.91
C GLY A 38 -8.22 23.78 63.11
N ILE A 39 -7.09 23.09 63.31
CA ILE A 39 -6.94 22.13 64.42
C ILE A 39 -6.78 22.89 65.74
N ALA A 40 -7.61 22.56 66.73
CA ALA A 40 -7.53 23.14 68.06
C ALA A 40 -6.42 22.47 68.90
N ALA A 41 -5.79 23.24 69.78
CA ALA A 41 -4.83 22.69 70.75
C ALA A 41 -5.54 21.76 71.75
N ALA A 42 -4.92 20.61 72.05
CA ALA A 42 -5.50 19.63 72.97
C ALA A 42 -5.53 20.13 74.43
N ALA A 43 -4.60 21.01 74.80
CA ALA A 43 -4.52 21.70 76.07
C ALA A 43 -3.88 23.09 75.89
N ALA A 44 -3.87 23.88 76.97
CA ALA A 44 -3.38 25.26 76.95
C ALA A 44 -1.84 25.38 76.97
N ASP A 45 -1.11 24.27 77.14
CA ASP A 45 0.35 24.27 77.18
C ASP A 45 0.98 24.57 75.80
N GLU A 46 2.23 25.03 75.83
CA GLU A 46 2.95 25.48 74.65
C GLU A 46 3.20 24.33 73.65
N VAL A 47 3.33 23.08 74.11
CA VAL A 47 3.54 21.92 73.23
C VAL A 47 2.27 21.61 72.45
N SER A 48 1.11 21.58 73.13
CA SER A 48 -0.20 21.39 72.49
C SER A 48 -0.51 22.48 71.45
N GLN A 49 -0.17 23.74 71.75
CA GLN A 49 -0.35 24.85 70.81
C GLN A 49 0.59 24.73 69.59
N ALA A 50 1.87 24.39 69.82
CA ALA A 50 2.84 24.23 68.75
C ALA A 50 2.47 23.06 67.80
N VAL A 51 2.00 21.94 68.34
CA VAL A 51 1.54 20.79 67.55
C VAL A 51 0.31 21.14 66.70
N ALA A 52 -0.68 21.84 67.27
CA ALA A 52 -1.87 22.29 66.52
C ALA A 52 -1.50 23.28 65.40
N ALA A 53 -0.55 24.19 65.65
CA ALA A 53 -0.05 25.12 64.65
C ALA A 53 0.69 24.41 63.50
N LEU A 54 1.52 23.41 63.81
CA LEU A 54 2.23 22.60 62.82
C LEU A 54 1.26 21.90 61.85
N PHE A 55 0.30 21.15 62.38
CA PHE A 55 -0.66 20.43 61.54
C PHE A 55 -1.58 21.37 60.76
N THR A 56 -1.98 22.50 61.36
CA THR A 56 -2.73 23.55 60.64
C THR A 56 -1.93 24.14 59.48
N SER A 57 -0.62 24.38 59.65
CA SER A 57 0.26 24.83 58.56
C SER A 57 0.32 23.80 57.43
N TYR A 58 0.52 22.52 57.79
CA TYR A 58 0.58 21.43 56.82
C TYR A 58 -0.73 21.28 56.03
N GLY A 59 -1.89 21.40 56.70
CA GLY A 59 -3.20 21.38 56.05
C GLY A 59 -3.36 22.53 55.04
N ARG A 60 -2.87 23.74 55.36
CA ARG A 60 -2.91 24.89 54.44
C ARG A 60 -1.99 24.71 53.25
N GLU A 61 -0.77 24.21 53.46
CA GLU A 61 0.17 23.88 52.38
C GLU A 61 -0.39 22.82 51.44
N TYR A 62 -1.04 21.79 51.98
CA TYR A 62 -1.74 20.77 51.20
C TYR A 62 -2.82 21.39 50.31
N GLN A 63 -3.65 22.31 50.81
CA GLN A 63 -4.69 22.96 50.01
C GLN A 63 -4.12 23.81 48.86
N VAL A 64 -2.97 24.46 49.08
CA VAL A 64 -2.25 25.17 48.00
C VAL A 64 -1.79 24.19 46.92
N LEU A 65 -1.24 23.03 47.32
CA LEU A 65 -0.80 22.00 46.38
C LEU A 65 -2.00 21.37 45.62
N SER A 66 -3.10 21.08 46.31
CA SER A 66 -4.33 20.56 45.72
C SER A 66 -4.89 21.48 44.63
N THR A 67 -4.82 22.79 44.84
CA THR A 67 -5.23 23.78 43.82
C THR A 67 -4.37 23.70 42.57
N ARG A 68 -3.05 23.55 42.73
CA ARG A 68 -2.12 23.37 41.60
C ARG A 68 -2.35 22.05 40.87
N ALA A 69 -2.61 20.97 41.60
CA ALA A 69 -2.95 19.66 41.03
C ALA A 69 -4.25 19.70 40.23
N SER A 70 -5.28 20.42 40.72
CA SER A 70 -6.53 20.61 39.99
C SER A 70 -6.32 21.38 38.67
N ALA A 71 -5.52 22.45 38.69
CA ALA A 71 -5.17 23.19 37.48
C ALA A 71 -4.40 22.35 36.46
N PHE A 72 -3.46 21.51 36.93
CA PHE A 72 -2.75 20.55 36.08
C PHE A 72 -3.73 19.54 35.45
N GLY A 73 -4.65 18.98 36.24
CA GLY A 73 -5.66 18.05 35.74
C GLY A 73 -6.53 18.67 34.64
N GLN A 74 -6.92 19.94 34.77
CA GLN A 74 -7.65 20.66 33.74
C GLN A 74 -6.84 20.85 32.45
N GLN A 75 -5.56 21.21 32.57
CA GLN A 75 -4.65 21.32 31.42
C GLN A 75 -4.44 19.97 30.73
N PHE A 76 -4.35 18.88 31.50
CA PHE A 76 -4.20 17.54 30.95
C PHE A 76 -5.45 17.09 30.18
N VAL A 77 -6.65 17.35 30.71
CA VAL A 77 -7.92 17.13 29.99
C VAL A 77 -7.98 17.93 28.68
N GLN A 78 -7.55 19.20 28.70
CA GLN A 78 -7.47 20.02 27.48
C GLN A 78 -6.49 19.43 26.46
N ALA A 79 -5.34 18.95 26.91
CA ALA A 79 -4.34 18.33 26.04
C ALA A 79 -4.87 17.05 25.39
N LEU A 80 -5.57 16.18 26.14
CA LEU A 80 -6.20 14.97 25.61
C LEU A 80 -7.22 15.28 24.51
N ASN A 81 -8.11 16.25 24.75
CA ASN A 81 -9.11 16.67 23.76
C ASN A 81 -8.47 17.30 22.52
N SER A 82 -7.44 18.13 22.70
CA SER A 82 -6.69 18.73 21.58
C SER A 82 -5.97 17.67 20.73
N ALA A 83 -5.36 16.68 21.38
CA ALA A 83 -4.72 15.55 20.70
C ALA A 83 -5.74 14.72 19.91
N ALA A 84 -6.90 14.41 20.50
CA ALA A 84 -7.98 13.71 19.81
C ALA A 84 -8.42 14.45 18.54
N GLY A 85 -8.64 15.76 18.64
CA GLY A 85 -8.99 16.60 17.48
C GLY A 85 -7.89 16.62 16.41
N SER A 86 -6.62 16.63 16.82
CA SER A 86 -5.48 16.63 15.89
C SER A 86 -5.36 15.30 15.13
N TYR A 87 -5.51 14.15 15.81
CA TYR A 87 -5.51 12.84 15.16
C TYR A 87 -6.70 12.68 14.21
N ALA A 88 -7.91 13.06 14.64
CA ALA A 88 -9.09 13.01 13.77
C ALA A 88 -8.94 13.88 12.52
N ALA A 89 -8.34 15.07 12.64
CA ALA A 89 -8.06 15.94 11.50
C ALA A 89 -7.00 15.35 10.55
N ALA A 90 -5.99 14.67 11.09
CA ALA A 90 -4.98 13.97 10.29
C ALA A 90 -5.59 12.83 9.48
N ASP A 91 -6.48 12.04 10.09
CA ASP A 91 -7.20 10.96 9.40
C ASP A 91 -8.11 11.52 8.30
N ALA A 92 -8.86 12.59 8.59
CA ALA A 92 -9.70 13.25 7.60
C ALA A 92 -8.89 13.82 6.42
N THR A 93 -7.73 14.42 6.70
CA THR A 93 -6.82 14.92 5.66
C THR A 93 -6.28 13.79 4.80
N SER A 94 -5.87 12.69 5.42
CA SER A 94 -5.39 11.48 4.72
C SER A 94 -6.48 10.89 3.82
N ALA A 95 -7.72 10.81 4.31
CA ALA A 95 -8.87 10.38 3.52
C ALA A 95 -9.13 11.29 2.31
N LEU A 96 -9.04 12.62 2.48
CA LEU A 96 -9.17 13.58 1.38
C LEU A 96 -8.07 13.42 0.33
N LEU A 97 -6.83 13.16 0.75
CA LEU A 97 -5.71 12.93 -0.18
C LEU A 97 -5.87 11.64 -0.98
N LEU A 98 -6.49 10.61 -0.39
CA LEU A 98 -6.73 9.32 -1.06
C LEU A 98 -8.02 9.31 -1.91
N GLN A 99 -8.91 10.28 -1.73
CA GLN A 99 -10.18 10.35 -2.46
C GLN A 99 -10.01 10.39 -3.99
N PRO A 100 -9.08 11.17 -4.59
CA PRO A 100 -8.84 11.15 -6.03
C PRO A 100 -8.31 9.81 -6.52
N VAL A 101 -7.47 9.14 -5.73
CA VAL A 101 -6.95 7.80 -6.04
C VAL A 101 -8.10 6.79 -6.11
N GLN A 102 -8.99 6.83 -5.12
CA GLN A 102 -10.19 5.99 -5.12
C GLN A 102 -11.08 6.28 -6.33
N GLN A 103 -11.33 7.54 -6.68
CA GLN A 103 -12.15 7.90 -7.85
C GLN A 103 -11.52 7.44 -9.16
N ASN A 104 -10.20 7.59 -9.32
CA ASN A 104 -9.47 7.12 -10.49
C ASN A 104 -9.53 5.60 -10.61
N LEU A 105 -9.35 4.88 -9.51
CA LEU A 105 -9.48 3.42 -9.47
C LEU A 105 -10.88 2.96 -9.88
N LEU A 106 -11.93 3.52 -9.28
CA LEU A 106 -13.32 3.20 -9.61
C LEU A 106 -13.64 3.52 -11.08
N GLY A 107 -13.14 4.66 -11.58
CA GLY A 107 -13.29 5.07 -12.98
C GLY A 107 -12.59 4.11 -13.94
N ALA A 108 -11.35 3.70 -13.64
CA ALA A 108 -10.59 2.79 -14.47
C ALA A 108 -11.21 1.38 -14.51
N VAL A 109 -11.68 0.87 -13.37
CA VAL A 109 -12.41 -0.42 -13.28
C VAL A 109 -13.71 -0.37 -14.08
N ASN A 110 -14.46 0.74 -13.98
CA ASN A 110 -15.68 0.93 -14.76
C ASN A 110 -15.41 1.03 -16.25
N ALA A 111 -14.38 1.77 -16.66
CA ALA A 111 -13.98 1.87 -18.06
C ALA A 111 -13.57 0.50 -18.65
N ALA A 112 -12.81 -0.28 -17.89
CA ALA A 112 -12.44 -1.64 -18.27
C ALA A 112 -13.68 -2.56 -18.38
N THR A 113 -14.60 -2.50 -17.42
CA THR A 113 -15.82 -3.32 -17.46
C THR A 113 -16.75 -2.90 -18.58
N GLU A 114 -16.89 -1.60 -18.84
CA GLU A 114 -17.68 -1.10 -19.95
C GLU A 114 -17.10 -1.56 -21.30
N ALA A 115 -15.78 -1.54 -21.45
CA ALA A 115 -15.11 -2.04 -22.65
C ALA A 115 -15.32 -3.56 -22.88
N VAL A 116 -15.39 -4.36 -21.80
CA VAL A 116 -15.48 -5.83 -21.90
C VAL A 116 -16.93 -6.34 -21.91
N VAL A 117 -17.79 -5.78 -21.06
CA VAL A 117 -19.14 -6.28 -20.77
C VAL A 117 -20.23 -5.31 -21.27
N GLY A 118 -19.86 -4.11 -21.75
CA GLY A 118 -20.79 -3.11 -22.26
C GLY A 118 -21.54 -2.33 -21.18
N ARG A 119 -21.11 -2.44 -19.91
CA ARG A 119 -21.69 -1.70 -18.78
C ARG A 119 -20.68 -1.51 -17.64
N PRO A 120 -20.81 -0.45 -16.83
CA PRO A 120 -19.99 -0.27 -15.63
C PRO A 120 -20.28 -1.35 -14.58
N LEU A 121 -19.24 -1.75 -13.84
CA LEU A 121 -19.35 -2.73 -12.75
C LEU A 121 -19.87 -2.08 -11.46
N ILE A 122 -19.41 -0.85 -11.19
CA ILE A 122 -19.64 -0.13 -9.94
C ILE A 122 -20.53 1.09 -10.23
N GLY A 123 -21.65 1.21 -9.50
CA GLY A 123 -22.57 2.33 -9.66
C GLY A 123 -21.90 3.68 -9.35
N THR A 124 -22.14 4.70 -10.18
CA THR A 124 -21.55 6.05 -10.08
C THR A 124 -22.13 6.92 -8.96
N GLY A 125 -22.75 6.31 -7.93
CA GLY A 125 -23.30 7.02 -6.77
C GLY A 125 -24.59 7.82 -7.01
N SER A 126 -25.19 7.78 -8.22
CA SER A 126 -26.43 8.51 -8.53
C SER A 126 -27.70 7.65 -8.58
N ALA A 127 -27.69 6.42 -8.04
CA ALA A 127 -28.89 5.59 -7.97
C ALA A 127 -29.44 5.57 -6.54
N VAL A 128 -30.35 6.51 -6.26
CA VAL A 128 -31.26 6.40 -5.12
C VAL A 128 -32.15 5.17 -5.36
N GLY A 129 -32.01 4.16 -4.51
CA GLY A 129 -33.03 3.13 -4.29
C GLY A 129 -33.03 1.95 -5.25
N THR A 130 -32.11 1.00 -5.07
CA THR A 130 -32.40 -0.45 -5.18
C THR A 130 -31.39 -1.19 -4.29
N GLY A 131 -31.81 -2.26 -3.60
CA GLY A 131 -30.98 -3.04 -2.65
C GLY A 131 -29.76 -3.76 -3.24
N VAL A 132 -29.31 -3.36 -4.44
CA VAL A 132 -28.07 -3.78 -5.11
C VAL A 132 -26.87 -2.92 -4.65
N ALA A 133 -27.14 -1.74 -4.06
CA ALA A 133 -26.10 -0.82 -3.61
C ALA A 133 -25.27 -1.39 -2.44
N ASP A 134 -25.89 -2.08 -1.47
CA ASP A 134 -25.15 -2.59 -0.31
C ASP A 134 -24.25 -3.78 -0.69
N ALA A 135 -24.71 -4.71 -1.53
CA ALA A 135 -23.86 -5.79 -2.04
C ALA A 135 -22.70 -5.25 -2.91
N ALA A 136 -22.96 -4.25 -3.76
CA ALA A 136 -21.92 -3.60 -4.55
C ALA A 136 -20.92 -2.80 -3.71
N ILE A 137 -21.36 -2.21 -2.58
CA ILE A 137 -20.47 -1.50 -1.63
C ILE A 137 -19.61 -2.50 -0.85
N TYR A 138 -20.15 -3.64 -0.44
CA TYR A 138 -19.35 -4.71 0.19
C TYR A 138 -18.34 -5.32 -0.79
N ASP A 139 -18.72 -5.57 -2.04
CA ASP A 139 -17.80 -6.07 -3.08
C ASP A 139 -16.75 -5.03 -3.47
N ALA A 140 -17.09 -3.73 -3.54
CA ALA A 140 -16.14 -2.66 -3.82
C ALA A 140 -15.12 -2.48 -2.68
N ASN A 141 -15.54 -2.60 -1.42
CA ASN A 141 -14.61 -2.56 -0.29
C ASN A 141 -13.62 -3.73 -0.31
N LEU A 142 -14.07 -4.94 -0.69
CA LEU A 142 -13.18 -6.09 -0.86
C LEU A 142 -12.22 -5.91 -2.05
N LEU A 143 -12.69 -5.34 -3.16
CA LEU A 143 -11.85 -5.00 -4.31
C LEU A 143 -10.77 -3.97 -3.92
N ILE A 144 -11.17 -2.92 -3.20
CA ILE A 144 -10.25 -1.89 -2.68
C ILE A 144 -9.24 -2.55 -1.73
N GLN A 145 -9.69 -3.33 -0.75
CA GLN A 145 -8.78 -4.02 0.18
C GLN A 145 -7.79 -4.92 -0.55
N ARG A 146 -8.24 -5.64 -1.58
CA ARG A 146 -7.38 -6.46 -2.42
C ARG A 146 -6.37 -5.62 -3.19
N GLU A 147 -6.83 -4.54 -3.82
CA GLU A 147 -6.02 -3.62 -4.62
C GLU A 147 -4.93 -2.94 -3.79
N PHE A 148 -5.24 -2.54 -2.55
CA PHE A 148 -4.25 -1.98 -1.64
C PHE A 148 -3.42 -3.06 -0.93
N GLY A 149 -3.91 -4.30 -0.87
CA GLY A 149 -3.30 -5.42 -0.15
C GLY A 149 -1.99 -5.94 -0.75
N ILE A 150 -1.65 -5.52 -1.97
CA ILE A 150 -0.35 -5.81 -2.58
C ILE A 150 0.77 -4.88 -2.07
N TYR A 151 0.45 -3.77 -1.40
CA TYR A 151 1.46 -2.82 -0.94
C TYR A 151 1.83 -3.06 0.53
N ASN A 152 3.10 -3.36 0.80
CA ASN A 152 3.63 -3.38 2.16
C ASN A 152 3.97 -1.96 2.64
N PHE A 153 3.00 -1.25 3.21
CA PHE A 153 3.20 0.12 3.75
C PHE A 153 4.06 0.19 5.01
N GLY A 154 4.49 -0.94 5.57
CA GLY A 154 5.51 -1.00 6.62
C GLY A 154 6.93 -0.74 6.10
N ASP A 155 7.11 -0.81 4.77
CA ASP A 155 8.35 -0.56 4.05
C ASP A 155 8.18 0.60 3.04
N TRP A 156 9.25 1.35 2.81
CA TRP A 156 9.23 2.47 1.87
C TRP A 156 9.04 2.02 0.42
N ARG A 157 9.44 0.78 0.07
CA ARG A 157 9.19 0.19 -1.25
C ARG A 157 7.69 0.09 -1.53
N GLY A 158 6.89 -0.31 -0.55
CA GLY A 158 5.43 -0.38 -0.71
C GLY A 158 4.79 0.98 -0.96
N TRP A 159 5.30 2.03 -0.29
CA TRP A 159 4.90 3.42 -0.58
C TRP A 159 5.31 3.88 -1.97
N ALA A 160 6.54 3.57 -2.41
CA ALA A 160 7.01 3.91 -3.75
C ALA A 160 6.20 3.19 -4.84
N ALA A 161 5.95 1.89 -4.68
CA ALA A 161 5.11 1.09 -5.56
C ALA A 161 3.71 1.68 -5.70
N PHE A 162 3.06 2.00 -4.57
CA PHE A 162 1.75 2.65 -4.56
C PHE A 162 1.78 3.99 -5.31
N LEU A 163 2.69 4.90 -4.96
CA LEU A 163 2.73 6.21 -5.60
C LEU A 163 2.98 6.11 -7.11
N LEU A 164 3.87 5.22 -7.55
CA LEU A 164 4.18 5.03 -8.97
C LEU A 164 3.00 4.42 -9.72
N ASP A 165 2.35 3.39 -9.18
CA ASP A 165 1.19 2.75 -9.82
C ASP A 165 0.02 3.72 -10.04
N TYR A 166 -0.15 4.71 -9.16
CA TYR A 166 -1.25 5.69 -9.22
C TYR A 166 -0.88 7.07 -9.76
N THR A 167 0.36 7.25 -10.25
CA THR A 167 0.79 8.51 -10.88
C THR A 167 1.43 8.25 -12.24
N TRP A 168 2.73 7.95 -12.24
CA TRP A 168 3.54 7.82 -13.44
C TRP A 168 3.31 6.49 -14.18
N GLY A 169 3.23 5.38 -13.45
CA GLY A 169 2.92 4.05 -13.96
C GLY A 169 1.43 3.81 -14.26
N ALA A 170 0.57 4.78 -13.96
CA ALA A 170 -0.89 4.64 -14.02
C ALA A 170 -1.44 4.13 -15.37
N PRO A 171 -0.91 4.53 -16.54
CA PRO A 171 -1.38 3.96 -17.80
C PRO A 171 -1.19 2.45 -17.92
N GLY A 172 -0.07 1.91 -17.43
CA GLY A 172 0.15 0.45 -17.41
C GLY A 172 -0.69 -0.23 -16.34
N THR A 173 -0.82 0.37 -15.16
CA THR A 173 -1.73 -0.10 -14.09
C THR A 173 -3.17 -0.20 -14.60
N ALA A 174 -3.62 0.74 -15.43
CA ALA A 174 -4.94 0.70 -16.05
C ALA A 174 -5.14 -0.50 -17.00
N LEU A 175 -4.09 -0.92 -17.72
CA LEU A 175 -4.12 -2.17 -18.49
C LEU A 175 -4.25 -3.38 -17.57
N GLY A 176 -3.54 -3.36 -16.43
CA GLY A 176 -3.70 -4.33 -15.36
C GLY A 176 -5.15 -4.47 -14.90
N TYR A 177 -5.87 -3.35 -14.67
CA TYR A 177 -7.30 -3.41 -14.35
C TYR A 177 -8.15 -4.11 -15.40
N GLY A 178 -7.84 -3.90 -16.69
CA GLY A 178 -8.43 -4.67 -17.79
C GLY A 178 -8.24 -6.17 -17.62
N VAL A 179 -7.00 -6.60 -17.34
CA VAL A 179 -6.67 -8.02 -17.09
C VAL A 179 -7.41 -8.57 -15.87
N GLN A 180 -7.48 -7.82 -14.76
CA GLN A 180 -8.22 -8.24 -13.57
C GLN A 180 -9.71 -8.45 -13.86
N VAL A 181 -10.34 -7.51 -14.59
CA VAL A 181 -11.75 -7.61 -14.98
C VAL A 181 -11.99 -8.83 -15.85
N ILE A 182 -11.14 -9.07 -16.87
CA ILE A 182 -11.29 -10.24 -17.73
C ILE A 182 -11.12 -11.53 -16.92
N ASN A 183 -10.11 -11.59 -16.04
CA ASN A 183 -9.86 -12.75 -15.18
C ASN A 183 -10.95 -13.01 -14.13
N ALA A 184 -11.75 -12.00 -13.76
CA ALA A 184 -12.92 -12.20 -12.92
C ALA A 184 -14.00 -13.06 -13.60
N PHE A 185 -14.04 -13.05 -14.94
CA PHE A 185 -14.96 -13.87 -15.74
C PHE A 185 -14.29 -15.08 -16.40
N TYR A 186 -12.95 -15.15 -16.34
CA TYR A 186 -12.20 -16.24 -16.94
C TYR A 186 -12.19 -17.47 -16.02
N PRO A 187 -12.62 -18.66 -16.49
CA PRO A 187 -12.60 -19.86 -15.67
C PRO A 187 -11.18 -20.20 -15.19
N ASN A 188 -11.07 -20.64 -13.93
CA ASN A 188 -9.79 -21.08 -13.33
C ASN A 188 -8.68 -20.01 -13.35
N SER A 189 -9.01 -18.72 -13.26
CA SER A 189 -8.01 -17.65 -13.16
C SER A 189 -7.15 -17.75 -11.89
N ASN A 190 -7.70 -18.27 -10.80
CA ASN A 190 -6.98 -18.66 -9.58
C ASN A 190 -6.06 -17.55 -9.05
N TYR A 191 -6.64 -16.48 -8.50
CA TYR A 191 -5.88 -15.43 -7.82
C TYR A 191 -5.13 -15.98 -6.61
N ASP A 192 -3.85 -15.64 -6.49
CA ASP A 192 -2.98 -16.07 -5.39
C ASP A 192 -2.67 -14.87 -4.47
N PRO A 193 -3.43 -14.69 -3.37
CA PRO A 193 -3.24 -13.54 -2.49
C PRO A 193 -1.89 -13.55 -1.77
N ALA A 194 -1.33 -14.73 -1.48
CA ALA A 194 -0.07 -14.83 -0.76
C ALA A 194 1.11 -14.45 -1.66
N LEU A 195 1.15 -14.97 -2.88
CA LEU A 195 2.17 -14.57 -3.86
C LEU A 195 1.98 -13.11 -4.29
N SER A 196 0.74 -12.63 -4.37
CA SER A 196 0.47 -11.22 -4.69
C SER A 196 1.03 -10.25 -3.64
N ALA A 197 0.84 -10.56 -2.36
CA ALA A 197 1.39 -9.77 -1.26
C ALA A 197 2.93 -9.86 -1.21
N LEU A 198 3.51 -11.01 -1.60
CA LEU A 198 4.95 -11.21 -1.64
C LEU A 198 5.62 -10.43 -2.79
N ALA A 199 5.07 -10.54 -4.01
CA ALA A 199 5.59 -9.90 -5.22
C ALA A 199 5.21 -8.41 -5.35
N GLY A 200 4.37 -7.91 -4.45
CA GLY A 200 3.86 -6.55 -4.50
C GLY A 200 3.06 -6.22 -5.76
N SER A 201 2.35 -7.20 -6.33
CA SER A 201 1.56 -7.13 -7.57
C SER A 201 0.43 -8.15 -7.54
N HIS A 202 -0.58 -8.02 -8.39
CA HIS A 202 -1.69 -8.98 -8.47
C HIS A 202 -1.32 -10.20 -9.31
N VAL A 203 -1.33 -11.38 -8.71
CA VAL A 203 -0.90 -12.61 -9.36
C VAL A 203 -2.06 -13.58 -9.54
N TYR A 204 -2.30 -13.98 -10.78
CA TYR A 204 -3.24 -15.03 -11.17
C TYR A 204 -2.46 -16.24 -11.70
N ARG A 205 -2.68 -17.41 -11.09
CA ARG A 205 -2.04 -18.67 -11.48
C ARG A 205 -2.56 -19.19 -12.82
N GLY A 206 -3.79 -18.85 -13.18
CA GLY A 206 -4.36 -19.09 -14.51
C GLY A 206 -4.83 -17.77 -15.13
N GLY A 207 -5.85 -17.84 -15.98
CA GLY A 207 -6.44 -16.67 -16.60
C GLY A 207 -6.03 -16.47 -18.04
N ILE A 208 -6.30 -15.27 -18.57
CA ILE A 208 -5.91 -14.90 -19.94
C ILE A 208 -4.40 -14.88 -20.08
N GLY A 209 -3.90 -15.36 -21.22
CA GLY A 209 -2.47 -15.41 -21.51
C GLY A 209 -2.20 -16.33 -22.70
N LEU A 210 -0.95 -16.33 -23.15
CA LEU A 210 -0.46 -17.23 -24.19
C LEU A 210 0.04 -18.53 -23.56
N PRO A 211 -0.24 -19.70 -24.15
CA PRO A 211 0.26 -20.97 -23.64
C PRO A 211 1.80 -20.95 -23.50
N GLY A 212 2.29 -21.24 -22.30
CA GLY A 212 3.73 -21.27 -22.00
C GLY A 212 4.32 -19.95 -21.52
N PHE A 213 3.54 -18.87 -21.45
CA PHE A 213 4.00 -17.56 -21.01
C PHE A 213 3.15 -17.03 -19.87
N ALA A 214 3.80 -16.52 -18.83
CA ALA A 214 3.17 -15.56 -17.94
C ALA A 214 3.01 -14.23 -18.70
N THR A 215 1.99 -13.45 -18.35
CA THR A 215 1.77 -12.15 -18.98
C THR A 215 1.58 -11.10 -17.91
N THR A 216 2.47 -10.11 -17.88
CA THR A 216 2.40 -8.98 -16.95
C THR A 216 1.95 -7.71 -17.65
N MET A 217 0.91 -7.09 -17.12
CA MET A 217 0.42 -5.77 -17.53
C MET A 217 0.28 -4.87 -16.30
N GLY A 218 1.10 -3.83 -16.24
CA GLY A 218 1.11 -2.92 -15.09
C GLY A 218 1.51 -3.64 -13.81
N ASN A 219 0.61 -3.64 -12.84
CA ASN A 219 0.77 -4.32 -11.55
C ASN A 219 0.06 -5.70 -11.51
N VAL A 220 -0.26 -6.31 -12.66
CA VAL A 220 -1.00 -7.57 -12.73
C VAL A 220 -0.27 -8.59 -13.60
N THR A 221 -0.01 -9.77 -13.05
CA THR A 221 0.50 -10.94 -13.76
C THR A 221 -0.58 -12.01 -13.85
N THR A 222 -0.77 -12.55 -15.05
CA THR A 222 -1.77 -13.58 -15.36
C THR A 222 -1.14 -14.76 -16.10
N HIS A 223 -1.81 -15.90 -16.09
CA HIS A 223 -1.36 -17.13 -16.73
C HIS A 223 0.00 -17.64 -16.22
N LEU A 224 0.34 -17.33 -14.96
CA LEU A 224 1.65 -17.67 -14.37
C LEU A 224 1.92 -19.19 -14.33
N GLY A 225 0.87 -19.98 -14.23
CA GLY A 225 0.95 -21.42 -14.04
C GLY A 225 1.15 -21.83 -12.57
N THR A 226 1.06 -23.14 -12.33
CA THR A 226 1.23 -23.78 -11.01
C THR A 226 2.41 -24.77 -10.99
N GLY A 227 3.24 -24.77 -12.03
CA GLY A 227 4.37 -25.69 -12.16
C GLY A 227 5.52 -25.36 -11.20
N PRO A 228 6.45 -26.32 -11.00
CA PRO A 228 7.72 -26.05 -10.30
C PRO A 228 8.45 -24.88 -10.99
N GLY A 229 8.83 -23.86 -10.23
CA GLY A 229 9.49 -22.65 -10.77
C GLY A 229 8.56 -21.48 -11.11
N ALA A 230 7.22 -21.66 -11.12
CA ALA A 230 6.30 -20.54 -11.42
C ALA A 230 6.43 -19.37 -10.42
N THR A 231 6.68 -19.67 -9.15
CA THR A 231 6.96 -18.64 -8.14
C THR A 231 8.31 -17.95 -8.40
N ASP A 232 9.33 -18.69 -8.84
CA ASP A 232 10.64 -18.11 -9.14
C ASP A 232 10.58 -17.21 -10.37
N VAL A 233 9.82 -17.61 -11.40
CA VAL A 233 9.52 -16.76 -12.56
C VAL A 233 8.78 -15.50 -12.11
N MET A 234 7.78 -15.62 -11.23
CA MET A 234 7.08 -14.43 -10.73
C MET A 234 8.04 -13.44 -10.05
N LEU A 235 8.87 -13.91 -9.13
CA LEU A 235 9.70 -13.05 -8.28
C LEU A 235 10.98 -12.57 -8.97
N ASN A 236 11.52 -13.33 -9.92
CA ASN A 236 12.78 -12.99 -10.59
C ASN A 236 12.61 -12.50 -12.02
N HIS A 237 11.44 -12.70 -12.65
CA HIS A 237 11.18 -12.27 -14.03
C HIS A 237 10.00 -11.30 -14.11
N GLU A 238 8.80 -11.72 -13.72
CA GLU A 238 7.58 -10.92 -13.91
C GLU A 238 7.55 -9.68 -13.01
N GLU A 239 8.07 -9.79 -11.78
CA GLU A 239 8.24 -8.65 -10.88
C GLU A 239 9.15 -7.57 -11.50
N VAL A 240 10.13 -7.95 -12.31
CA VAL A 240 10.97 -6.98 -13.05
C VAL A 240 10.12 -6.18 -14.01
N HIS A 241 9.16 -6.79 -14.73
CA HIS A 241 8.24 -6.07 -15.60
C HIS A 241 7.28 -5.14 -14.84
N VAL A 242 6.82 -5.55 -13.65
CA VAL A 242 6.02 -4.67 -12.77
C VAL A 242 6.83 -3.43 -12.39
N TRP A 243 8.10 -3.60 -12.00
CA TRP A 243 8.97 -2.47 -11.66
C TRP A 243 9.40 -1.65 -12.86
N GLN A 244 9.60 -2.27 -14.03
CA GLN A 244 9.82 -1.55 -15.28
C GLN A 244 8.63 -0.63 -15.60
N ASN A 245 7.39 -1.13 -15.43
CA ASN A 245 6.21 -0.28 -15.56
C ASN A 245 6.19 0.86 -14.52
N ARG A 246 6.48 0.57 -13.25
CA ARG A 246 6.49 1.58 -12.18
C ARG A 246 7.54 2.68 -12.42
N LEU A 247 8.74 2.30 -12.83
CA LEU A 247 9.88 3.22 -12.96
C LEU A 247 9.86 3.99 -14.28
N PHE A 248 9.52 3.33 -15.39
CA PHE A 248 9.59 3.93 -16.73
C PHE A 248 8.21 4.34 -17.27
N GLY A 249 7.12 3.92 -16.63
CA GLY A 249 5.77 4.38 -16.94
C GLY A 249 5.42 4.20 -18.41
N PRO A 250 4.87 5.22 -19.09
CA PRO A 250 4.52 5.13 -20.51
C PRO A 250 5.67 4.77 -21.44
N LEU A 251 6.92 5.09 -21.06
CA LEU A 251 8.08 4.74 -21.88
C LEU A 251 8.23 3.22 -21.98
N PHE A 252 8.01 2.48 -20.89
CA PHE A 252 8.07 1.02 -20.90
C PHE A 252 7.05 0.45 -21.90
N SER A 253 5.75 0.72 -21.70
CA SER A 253 4.71 0.12 -22.54
C SER A 253 4.82 0.52 -24.01
N THR A 254 5.16 1.78 -24.31
CA THR A 254 5.26 2.27 -25.70
C THR A 254 6.50 1.77 -26.41
N SER A 255 7.65 1.73 -25.74
CA SER A 255 8.87 1.17 -26.34
C SER A 255 8.78 -0.34 -26.50
N TYR A 256 8.15 -1.05 -25.56
CA TYR A 256 7.90 -2.48 -25.69
C TYR A 256 7.02 -2.78 -26.92
N ALA A 257 5.89 -2.07 -27.09
CA ALA A 257 5.04 -2.21 -28.27
C ALA A 257 5.76 -1.83 -29.57
N GLY A 258 6.56 -0.76 -29.56
CA GLY A 258 7.38 -0.38 -30.69
C GLY A 258 8.40 -1.46 -31.07
N TRP A 259 8.99 -2.11 -30.07
CA TRP A 259 9.93 -3.21 -30.26
C TRP A 259 9.27 -4.42 -30.89
N LEU A 260 8.09 -4.82 -30.41
CA LEU A 260 7.32 -5.94 -30.98
C LEU A 260 7.10 -5.74 -32.49
N VAL A 261 6.74 -4.53 -32.92
CA VAL A 261 6.53 -4.21 -34.33
C VAL A 261 7.84 -4.25 -35.12
N GLY A 262 8.92 -3.67 -34.57
CA GLY A 262 10.24 -3.69 -35.21
C GLY A 262 10.80 -5.09 -35.36
N GLY A 263 10.75 -5.88 -34.30
CA GLY A 263 11.21 -7.27 -34.28
C GLY A 263 10.40 -8.17 -35.21
N TYR A 264 9.08 -7.94 -35.35
CA TYR A 264 8.27 -8.63 -36.35
C TYR A 264 8.80 -8.40 -37.77
N VAL A 265 9.15 -7.14 -38.11
CA VAL A 265 9.73 -6.80 -39.41
C VAL A 265 11.11 -7.44 -39.59
N VAL A 266 11.95 -7.43 -38.56
CA VAL A 266 13.29 -8.03 -38.60
C VAL A 266 13.23 -9.55 -38.76
N GLY A 267 12.47 -10.25 -37.91
CA GLY A 267 12.32 -11.70 -37.97
C GLY A 267 11.72 -12.16 -39.30
N THR A 268 10.68 -11.47 -39.78
CA THR A 268 10.09 -11.76 -41.11
C THR A 268 11.07 -11.48 -42.23
N GLY A 269 11.83 -10.38 -42.16
CA GLY A 269 12.86 -10.05 -43.15
C GLY A 269 13.98 -11.07 -43.20
N TYR A 270 14.43 -11.56 -42.04
CA TYR A 270 15.43 -12.63 -41.95
C TYR A 270 14.90 -13.94 -42.53
N TRP A 271 13.67 -14.31 -42.20
CA TRP A 271 13.01 -15.49 -42.74
C TRP A 271 12.87 -15.44 -44.28
N LEU A 272 12.56 -14.28 -44.87
CA LEU A 272 12.52 -14.14 -46.33
C LEU A 272 13.87 -14.43 -47.02
N LEU A 273 14.99 -14.25 -46.31
CA LEU A 273 16.33 -14.61 -46.77
C LEU A 273 16.71 -16.05 -46.42
N HIS A 274 16.06 -16.65 -45.41
CA HIS A 274 16.31 -17.99 -44.88
C HIS A 274 15.00 -18.78 -44.71
N PRO A 275 14.27 -19.10 -45.80
CA PRO A 275 12.89 -19.60 -45.72
C PRO A 275 12.75 -21.02 -45.15
N ASN A 276 13.88 -21.70 -44.91
CA ASN A 276 13.91 -23.02 -44.28
C ASN A 276 13.87 -22.95 -42.74
N GLU A 277 14.09 -21.78 -42.17
CA GLU A 277 13.96 -21.53 -40.73
C GLU A 277 12.49 -21.38 -40.34
N ASP A 278 12.17 -21.68 -39.08
CA ASP A 278 10.82 -21.47 -38.55
C ASP A 278 10.53 -19.97 -38.38
N TRP A 279 9.57 -19.46 -39.16
CA TRP A 279 9.21 -18.05 -39.16
C TRP A 279 8.75 -17.57 -37.78
N PHE A 280 7.96 -18.38 -37.08
CA PHE A 280 7.42 -18.01 -35.78
C PHE A 280 8.54 -17.85 -34.75
N SER A 281 9.45 -18.83 -34.65
CA SER A 281 10.61 -18.77 -33.77
C SER A 281 11.52 -17.58 -34.06
N LEU A 282 11.75 -17.23 -35.33
CA LEU A 282 12.53 -16.05 -35.71
C LEU A 282 11.85 -14.73 -35.29
N VAL A 283 10.53 -14.61 -35.54
CA VAL A 283 9.76 -13.43 -35.16
C VAL A 283 9.66 -13.29 -33.65
N GLU A 284 9.35 -14.37 -32.94
CA GLU A 284 9.30 -14.40 -31.47
C GLU A 284 10.65 -14.00 -30.86
N THR A 285 11.75 -14.49 -31.42
CA THR A 285 13.10 -14.10 -30.97
C THR A 285 13.34 -12.62 -31.13
N ALA A 286 13.15 -12.07 -32.34
CA ALA A 286 13.43 -10.67 -32.60
C ALA A 286 12.45 -9.70 -31.91
N ALA A 287 11.17 -10.07 -31.80
CA ALA A 287 10.10 -9.22 -31.28
C ALA A 287 9.95 -9.31 -29.76
N TYR A 288 10.21 -10.47 -29.17
CA TYR A 288 10.00 -10.76 -27.76
C TYR A 288 11.34 -11.01 -27.05
N TYR A 289 12.05 -12.10 -27.32
CA TYR A 289 13.25 -12.47 -26.54
C TYR A 289 14.37 -11.42 -26.59
N ASP A 290 14.59 -10.78 -27.74
CA ASP A 290 15.60 -9.73 -27.91
C ASP A 290 15.12 -8.32 -27.51
N ASN A 291 13.89 -8.20 -26.99
CA ASN A 291 13.42 -6.93 -26.46
C ASN A 291 14.27 -6.54 -25.25
N PRO A 292 14.86 -5.33 -25.19
CA PRO A 292 15.72 -4.91 -24.08
C PRO A 292 15.09 -5.09 -22.69
N TRP A 293 13.77 -4.98 -22.59
CA TRP A 293 13.04 -5.20 -21.35
C TRP A 293 12.97 -6.67 -20.93
N GLU A 294 12.78 -7.58 -21.90
CA GLU A 294 12.81 -9.03 -21.71
C GLU A 294 14.23 -9.51 -21.43
N VAL A 295 15.22 -9.00 -22.17
CA VAL A 295 16.65 -9.27 -21.92
C VAL A 295 17.03 -8.96 -20.47
N TRP A 296 16.53 -7.83 -19.94
CA TRP A 296 16.75 -7.47 -18.54
C TRP A 296 16.06 -8.45 -17.59
N ALA A 297 14.80 -8.83 -17.83
CA ALA A 297 14.09 -9.79 -16.99
C ALA A 297 14.75 -11.19 -16.99
N TYR A 298 15.13 -11.70 -18.18
CA TYR A 298 15.84 -12.97 -18.33
C TYR A 298 17.26 -12.97 -17.76
N ALA A 299 17.93 -11.82 -17.74
CA ALA A 299 19.21 -11.69 -17.05
C ALA A 299 19.04 -11.78 -15.53
N ASN A 300 17.91 -11.32 -14.99
CA ASN A 300 17.61 -11.35 -13.56
C ASN A 300 17.18 -12.76 -13.07
N ASP A 301 16.43 -13.51 -13.88
CA ASP A 301 15.97 -14.86 -13.53
C ASP A 301 16.98 -15.98 -13.86
N ASN A 302 18.16 -15.63 -14.39
CA ASN A 302 19.23 -16.53 -14.85
C ASN A 302 18.80 -17.51 -15.97
N ASN A 303 17.73 -17.20 -16.73
CA ASN A 303 17.29 -18.00 -17.88
C ASN A 303 17.72 -17.40 -19.22
N TRP A 304 18.67 -16.45 -19.25
CA TRP A 304 19.31 -16.04 -20.49
C TRP A 304 20.43 -17.03 -20.91
N PRO A 305 20.44 -17.55 -22.15
CA PRO A 305 19.50 -17.31 -23.23
C PRO A 305 18.17 -18.09 -23.07
N PRO A 306 17.02 -17.50 -23.45
CA PRO A 306 15.73 -18.17 -23.31
C PRO A 306 15.65 -19.47 -24.12
N PRO A 307 15.08 -20.57 -23.57
CA PRO A 307 15.05 -21.87 -24.24
C PRO A 307 14.32 -21.89 -25.60
N GLY A 308 13.36 -20.99 -25.80
CA GLY A 308 12.58 -20.87 -27.03
C GLY A 308 13.21 -19.98 -28.10
N ALA A 309 14.31 -19.30 -27.79
CA ALA A 309 14.91 -18.35 -28.71
C ALA A 309 15.69 -19.03 -29.84
N ASN A 310 15.59 -18.47 -31.04
CA ASN A 310 16.32 -18.88 -32.22
C ASN A 310 17.75 -18.30 -32.19
N PRO A 311 18.80 -19.13 -32.11
CA PRO A 311 20.18 -18.66 -32.02
C PRO A 311 20.64 -17.81 -33.22
N ALA A 312 19.93 -17.86 -34.35
CA ALA A 312 20.27 -17.10 -35.56
C ALA A 312 20.05 -15.58 -35.40
N LEU A 313 19.10 -15.18 -34.55
CA LEU A 313 18.77 -13.78 -34.30
C LEU A 313 19.05 -13.33 -32.86
N LEU A 314 19.09 -14.28 -31.93
CA LEU A 314 19.26 -14.00 -30.52
C LEU A 314 20.51 -13.14 -30.28
N TRP A 315 20.30 -12.05 -29.54
CA TRP A 315 21.38 -11.15 -29.19
C TRP A 315 22.50 -11.89 -28.46
N PRO A 316 23.78 -11.65 -28.83
CA PRO A 316 24.86 -12.01 -27.95
C PRO A 316 24.57 -11.29 -26.63
N ALA A 317 24.48 -12.04 -25.53
CA ALA A 317 24.29 -11.46 -24.21
C ALA A 317 25.19 -10.23 -24.08
N TRP A 318 24.67 -9.11 -23.59
CA TRP A 318 25.49 -7.93 -23.29
C TRP A 318 26.56 -8.34 -22.27
N THR A 319 27.71 -8.85 -22.71
CA THR A 319 28.77 -9.36 -21.82
C THR A 319 29.59 -8.24 -21.19
N ASP A 320 29.17 -6.98 -21.36
CA ASP A 320 29.84 -5.84 -20.75
C ASP A 320 29.28 -5.57 -19.35
N PRO A 321 30.01 -5.92 -18.27
CA PRO A 321 29.60 -5.62 -16.91
C PRO A 321 29.47 -4.11 -16.66
N VAL A 322 29.99 -3.21 -17.51
CA VAL A 322 29.86 -1.75 -17.29
C VAL A 322 28.44 -1.23 -17.58
N LEU A 323 27.64 -1.97 -18.36
CA LEU A 323 26.24 -1.62 -18.68
C LEU A 323 25.23 -2.51 -17.92
N LEU A 324 25.60 -3.75 -17.57
CA LEU A 324 24.80 -4.63 -16.71
C LEU A 324 25.00 -4.38 -15.21
N TYR A 325 26.19 -3.94 -14.82
CA TYR A 325 26.45 -3.27 -13.55
C TYR A 325 26.65 -1.78 -13.87
N PRO A 326 25.62 -0.91 -13.75
CA PRO A 326 25.96 0.40 -13.21
C PRO A 326 26.69 0.09 -11.90
N ALA A 327 27.70 0.87 -11.51
CA ALA A 327 28.44 0.72 -10.26
C ALA A 327 27.55 0.90 -9.00
N ARG A 328 26.45 0.14 -8.92
CA ARG A 328 25.15 0.39 -8.28
C ARG A 328 24.21 -0.83 -8.32
N ALA A 329 24.68 -2.08 -8.53
CA ALA A 329 23.82 -3.23 -8.19
C ALA A 329 23.41 -3.18 -6.71
N ASP A 330 24.24 -2.53 -5.88
CA ASP A 330 24.03 -2.12 -4.49
C ASP A 330 23.05 -0.95 -4.29
N LEU A 331 22.68 -0.20 -5.33
CA LEU A 331 21.63 0.84 -5.27
C LEU A 331 20.28 0.39 -5.81
N LEU A 332 20.21 -0.74 -6.54
CA LEU A 332 18.97 -1.37 -7.00
C LEU A 332 18.67 -2.76 -6.37
N ALA A 333 19.62 -3.39 -5.68
CA ALA A 333 19.37 -4.49 -4.75
C ALA A 333 18.30 -4.17 -3.68
N PRO A 334 18.10 -2.90 -3.27
CA PRO A 334 16.92 -2.54 -2.50
C PRO A 334 15.64 -2.34 -3.34
N PHE A 335 15.53 -2.89 -4.57
CA PHE A 335 14.33 -2.83 -5.43
C PHE A 335 14.00 -4.14 -6.17
N MET A 336 14.98 -5.04 -6.32
CA MET A 336 14.78 -6.47 -6.62
C MET A 336 14.82 -7.29 -5.31
#